data_AF-A0A923MGX0-F1
#
_entry.id   AF-A0A923MGX0-F1
#
_cell.length_a   1.000
_cell.length_b   1.000
_cell.length_c   1.000
_cell.angle_alpha   90.00
_cell.angle_beta   90.00
_cell.angle_gamma   90.00
#
_symmetry.space_group_name_H-M   'P 1'
#
loop_
_entity.id
_entity.type
_entity.pdbx_description
1 polymer ?
#
loop_
_entity_poly.entity_id
_entity_poly.type
_entity_poly.pdbx_seq_one_letter_code
_entity_poly.pdbx_strand_id
1 'polypeptide(L)'
;MTMVEMYVTDSLFLDAEKISEKVFIVHLSNGKEIRVEKDAEYVNETGKKSTWMWKIDEQFFDKDEYALNYLKKLLVERLTGKRIILHSKRNAPDICGVDGCACRARGKCNTALCSYCPVAEKFFADRDGVELVYAI
;
A
#
# COMPACT_ATOMS: atom_id res chain seq x y z
N MET A 1 9.30 17.86 7.55
CA MET A 1 9.06 16.46 7.94
C MET A 1 7.81 16.02 7.23
N THR A 2 7.89 14.93 6.50
CA THR A 2 6.75 14.36 5.76
C THR A 2 5.86 13.54 6.71
N MET A 3 4.65 13.17 6.29
CA MET A 3 3.75 12.41 7.16
C MET A 3 4.25 10.99 7.38
N VAL A 4 4.82 10.33 6.37
CA VAL A 4 5.40 8.98 6.55
C VAL A 4 6.60 9.03 7.50
N GLU A 5 7.49 10.01 7.32
CA GLU A 5 8.65 10.20 8.18
C GLU A 5 8.27 10.44 9.64
N MET A 6 7.23 11.24 9.89
CA MET A 6 6.69 11.43 11.24
C MET A 6 6.24 10.09 11.86
N TYR A 7 5.56 9.22 11.10
CA TYR A 7 5.08 7.93 11.61
C TYR A 7 6.22 6.97 11.98
N VAL A 8 7.37 7.05 11.32
CA VAL A 8 8.49 6.09 11.51
C VAL A 8 9.67 6.64 12.31
N THR A 9 9.65 7.93 12.68
CA THR A 9 10.73 8.56 13.46
C THR A 9 10.30 9.11 14.81
N ASP A 10 9.01 9.43 14.99
CA ASP A 10 8.49 9.95 16.24
C ASP A 10 7.95 8.80 17.10
N SER A 11 8.52 8.68 18.30
CA SER A 11 8.17 7.67 19.31
C SER A 11 6.69 7.63 19.72
N LEU A 12 5.92 8.67 19.41
CA LEU A 12 4.49 8.75 19.69
C LEU A 12 3.61 8.06 18.63
N PHE A 13 4.17 7.63 17.50
CA PHE A 13 3.41 7.02 16.41
C PHE A 13 3.63 5.51 16.31
N LEU A 14 4.43 5.03 15.36
CA LEU A 14 4.66 3.60 15.17
C LEU A 14 5.90 3.16 15.94
N ASP A 15 5.89 1.92 16.43
CA ASP A 15 7.09 1.26 16.92
C ASP A 15 8.00 0.94 15.72
N ALA A 16 8.90 1.88 15.42
CA ALA A 16 9.77 1.83 14.26
C ALA A 16 11.23 1.90 14.67
N GLU A 17 12.00 0.92 14.22
CA GLU A 17 13.44 0.86 14.39
C GLU A 17 14.15 1.53 13.20
N LYS A 18 15.03 2.49 13.49
CA LYS A 18 15.89 3.13 12.49
C LYS A 18 17.09 2.24 12.19
N ILE A 19 17.09 1.58 11.02
CA ILE A 19 18.22 0.77 10.54
C ILE A 19 19.30 1.65 9.91
N SER A 20 18.90 2.73 9.24
CA SER A 20 19.81 3.74 8.67
C SER A 20 19.09 5.08 8.51
N GLU A 21 19.77 6.11 8.01
CA GLU A 21 19.14 7.41 7.70
C GLU A 21 17.95 7.32 6.74
N LYS A 22 17.89 6.26 5.90
CA LYS A 22 16.83 6.09 4.91
C LYS A 22 15.92 4.89 5.17
N VAL A 23 16.25 4.00 6.10
CA VAL A 23 15.58 2.71 6.25
C VAL A 23 15.06 2.55 7.67
N PHE A 24 13.78 2.21 7.77
CA PHE A 24 13.05 2.00 9.00
C PHE A 24 12.32 0.65 8.93
N ILE A 25 12.25 -0.05 10.06
CA ILE A 25 11.47 -1.29 10.21
C ILE A 25 10.38 -1.02 11.24
N VAL A 26 9.12 -1.12 10.82
CA VAL A 26 7.97 -1.00 11.73
C VAL A 26 7.65 -2.38 12.29
N HIS A 27 7.73 -2.50 13.61
CA HIS A 27 7.45 -3.72 14.37
C HIS A 27 5.97 -3.77 14.75
N LEU A 28 5.29 -4.87 14.41
CA LEU A 28 3.89 -5.08 14.76
C LEU A 28 3.76 -5.98 15.98
N SER A 29 2.70 -5.78 16.76
CA SER A 29 2.44 -6.53 17.99
C SER A 29 2.28 -8.05 17.79
N ASN A 30 2.07 -8.51 16.56
CA ASN A 30 2.01 -9.92 16.20
C ASN A 30 3.34 -10.48 15.64
N GLY A 31 4.44 -9.74 15.80
CA GLY A 31 5.78 -10.14 15.36
C GLY A 31 6.05 -10.00 13.86
N LYS A 32 5.13 -9.40 13.10
CA LYS A 32 5.35 -9.07 11.68
C LYS A 32 6.03 -7.70 11.55
N GLU A 33 6.72 -7.48 10.44
CA GLU A 33 7.53 -6.27 10.22
C GLU A 33 7.30 -5.61 8.86
N ILE A 34 7.07 -4.29 8.81
CA ILE A 34 6.95 -3.54 7.55
C ILE A 34 8.23 -2.76 7.31
N ARG A 35 8.84 -2.91 6.14
CA ARG A 35 10.02 -2.11 5.77
C ARG A 35 9.59 -0.81 5.10
N VAL A 36 10.11 0.31 5.58
CA VAL A 36 9.89 1.65 5.00
C VAL A 36 11.23 2.26 4.63
N GLU A 37 11.38 2.68 3.38
CA GLU A 37 12.60 3.26 2.84
C GLU A 37 12.31 4.63 2.19
N LYS A 38 13.09 5.64 2.58
CA LYS A 38 13.04 7.01 2.07
C LYS A 38 14.02 7.19 0.92
N ASP A 39 13.65 7.98 -0.08
CA ASP A 39 14.49 8.28 -1.24
C ASP A 39 15.02 7.00 -1.92
N ALA A 40 14.12 6.03 -2.10
CA ALA A 40 14.43 4.69 -2.61
C ALA A 40 14.84 4.74 -4.08
N GLU A 41 15.91 4.04 -4.45
CA GLU A 41 16.31 3.90 -5.85
C GLU A 41 15.42 2.87 -6.55
N TYR A 42 14.86 3.28 -7.69
CA TYR A 42 14.14 2.41 -8.61
C TYR A 42 14.89 2.33 -9.94
N VAL A 43 15.11 1.11 -10.42
CA VAL A 43 15.68 0.82 -11.73
C VAL A 43 14.59 0.20 -12.58
N ASN A 44 14.22 0.87 -13.68
CA ASN A 44 13.22 0.33 -14.60
C ASN A 44 13.82 -0.76 -15.52
N GLU A 45 12.97 -1.39 -16.34
CA GLU A 45 13.36 -2.44 -17.29
C GLU A 45 14.43 -1.99 -18.32
N THR A 46 14.55 -0.68 -18.58
CA THR A 46 15.56 -0.11 -19.48
C THR A 46 16.87 0.24 -18.77
N GLY A 47 17.01 -0.09 -17.48
CA GLY A 47 18.18 0.25 -16.67
C GLY A 47 18.26 1.71 -16.22
N LYS A 48 17.22 2.52 -16.47
CA LYS A 48 17.17 3.94 -16.06
C LYS A 48 16.88 4.01 -14.57
N LYS A 49 17.74 4.74 -13.85
CA LYS A 49 17.56 5.03 -12.43
C LYS A 49 16.61 6.20 -12.22
N SER A 50 15.77 6.09 -11.20
CA SER A 50 14.95 7.18 -10.66
C SER A 50 14.87 7.04 -9.15
N THR A 51 14.72 8.16 -8.46
CA THR A 51 14.51 8.16 -7.00
C THR A 51 13.02 8.35 -6.72
N TRP A 52 12.48 7.45 -5.91
CA TRP A 52 11.10 7.51 -5.43
C TRP A 52 11.11 7.99 -3.99
N MET A 53 10.13 8.80 -3.63
CA MET A 53 10.06 9.42 -2.31
C MET A 53 10.01 8.36 -1.20
N TRP A 54 9.21 7.31 -1.43
CA TRP A 54 9.05 6.20 -0.51
C TRP A 54 9.05 4.85 -1.21
N LYS A 55 9.57 3.85 -0.53
CA LYS A 55 9.31 2.43 -0.78
C LYS A 55 8.78 1.81 0.51
N ILE A 56 7.64 1.14 0.45
CA ILE A 56 7.04 0.41 1.57
C ILE A 56 6.89 -1.04 1.13
N ASP A 57 7.58 -1.95 1.82
CA ASP A 57 7.86 -3.30 1.35
C ASP A 57 8.30 -3.28 -0.12
N GLU A 58 7.54 -3.86 -1.05
CA GLU A 58 7.88 -3.90 -2.48
C GLU A 58 7.27 -2.76 -3.31
N GLN A 59 6.46 -1.89 -2.70
CA GLN A 59 5.72 -0.86 -3.42
C GLN A 59 6.39 0.51 -3.33
N PHE A 60 6.58 1.15 -4.49
CA PHE A 60 7.17 2.49 -4.61
C PHE A 60 6.08 3.57 -4.70
N PHE A 61 6.37 4.75 -4.14
CA PHE A 61 5.49 5.92 -4.11
C PHE A 61 6.26 7.22 -4.35
N ASP A 62 5.74 8.03 -5.27
CA ASP A 62 6.25 9.36 -5.61
C ASP A 62 5.57 10.46 -4.79
N LYS A 63 4.46 10.12 -4.09
CA LYS A 63 3.68 11.01 -3.24
C LYS A 63 3.56 10.49 -1.82
N ASP A 64 3.81 11.38 -0.86
CA ASP A 64 3.77 11.09 0.58
C ASP A 64 2.39 10.61 1.06
N GLU A 65 1.31 11.25 0.61
CA GLU A 65 -0.07 10.88 1.00
C GLU A 65 -0.42 9.45 0.58
N TYR A 66 -0.01 9.04 -0.63
CA TYR A 66 -0.28 7.69 -1.13
C TYR A 66 0.55 6.64 -0.38
N ALA A 67 1.80 6.95 -0.07
CA ALA A 67 2.65 6.11 0.76
C ALA A 67 2.04 5.93 2.17
N LEU A 68 1.59 7.00 2.81
CA LEU A 68 0.97 6.93 4.13
C LEU A 68 -0.32 6.11 4.13
N ASN A 69 -1.20 6.33 3.14
CA ASN A 69 -2.44 5.57 3.02
C ASN A 69 -2.16 4.08 2.83
N TYR A 70 -1.14 3.74 2.03
CA TYR A 70 -0.70 2.36 1.86
C TYR A 70 -0.09 1.76 3.13
N LEU A 71 0.76 2.50 3.86
CA LEU A 71 1.32 2.06 5.14
C LEU A 71 0.19 1.72 6.13
N LYS A 72 -0.79 2.62 6.28
CA LYS A 72 -1.96 2.39 7.16
C LYS A 72 -2.76 1.15 6.75
N LYS A 73 -2.96 0.94 5.45
CA LYS A 73 -3.61 -0.26 4.91
C LYS A 73 -2.81 -1.52 5.26
N LEU A 74 -1.50 -1.53 5.04
CA LEU A 74 -0.63 -2.66 5.37
C LEU A 74 -0.59 -2.97 6.87
N LEU A 75 -0.62 -1.96 7.73
CA LEU A 75 -0.71 -2.13 9.18
C LEU A 75 -1.96 -2.93 9.55
N VAL A 76 -3.12 -2.52 9.05
CA VAL A 76 -4.39 -3.22 9.29
C VAL A 76 -4.34 -4.65 8.74
N GLU A 77 -3.87 -4.83 7.50
CA GLU A 77 -3.81 -6.15 6.85
C GLU A 77 -2.89 -7.11 7.58
N ARG A 78 -1.69 -6.68 7.98
CA ARG A 78 -0.74 -7.54 8.67
C ARG A 78 -1.21 -7.90 10.07
N LEU A 79 -1.88 -6.98 10.78
CA LEU A 79 -2.43 -7.21 12.11
C LEU A 79 -3.66 -8.14 12.09
N THR A 80 -4.56 -7.93 11.13
CA THR A 80 -5.90 -8.54 11.17
C THR A 80 -6.12 -9.66 10.15
N GLY A 81 -5.25 -9.76 9.14
CA GLY A 81 -5.49 -10.58 7.96
C GLY A 81 -6.65 -10.08 7.11
N LYS A 82 -7.11 -8.83 7.29
CA LYS A 82 -8.27 -8.27 6.59
C LYS A 82 -7.89 -7.03 5.80
N ARG A 83 -8.48 -6.92 4.62
CA ARG A 83 -8.48 -5.72 3.80
C ARG A 83 -9.87 -5.09 3.86
N ILE A 84 -9.96 -3.87 4.38
CA ILE A 84 -11.23 -3.16 4.51
C ILE A 84 -11.35 -2.19 3.34
N ILE A 85 -12.45 -2.29 2.61
CA ILE A 85 -12.83 -1.33 1.58
C ILE A 85 -14.06 -0.54 2.05
N LEU A 86 -13.93 0.78 2.03
CA LEU A 86 -15.00 1.71 2.33
C LEU A 86 -15.76 1.96 1.03
N HIS A 87 -17.06 1.66 1.03
CA HIS A 87 -17.91 1.91 -0.12
C HIS A 87 -19.09 2.78 0.27
N SER A 88 -19.31 3.85 -0.48
CA SER A 88 -20.40 4.77 -0.16
C SER A 88 -21.75 4.11 -0.45
N LYS A 89 -22.59 4.06 0.59
CA LYS A 89 -23.93 3.49 0.51
C LYS A 89 -24.70 4.11 -0.68
N ARG A 90 -25.19 3.26 -1.58
CA ARG A 90 -25.96 3.57 -2.80
C ARG A 90 -25.19 4.07 -4.02
N ASN A 91 -23.86 4.16 -3.99
CA ASN A 91 -23.09 4.50 -5.19
C ASN A 91 -22.57 3.24 -5.86
N ALA A 92 -22.48 3.19 -7.18
CA ALA A 92 -21.73 2.12 -7.84
C ALA A 92 -20.24 2.28 -7.48
N PRO A 93 -19.53 1.18 -7.17
CA PRO A 93 -18.08 1.27 -6.95
C PRO A 93 -17.39 1.75 -8.22
N ASP A 94 -16.33 2.53 -8.06
CA ASP A 94 -15.49 2.94 -9.18
C ASP A 94 -14.69 1.73 -9.69
N ILE A 95 -15.09 1.18 -10.82
CA ILE A 95 -14.42 0.03 -11.46
C ILE A 95 -13.64 0.56 -12.67
N CYS A 96 -12.34 0.31 -12.66
CA CYS A 96 -11.41 0.77 -13.67
C CYS A 96 -11.77 0.35 -15.11
N GLY A 97 -11.60 1.27 -16.08
CA GLY A 97 -11.76 1.04 -17.51
C GLY A 97 -13.14 1.41 -18.08
N VAL A 98 -13.24 1.48 -19.41
CA VAL A 98 -14.53 1.65 -20.12
C VAL A 98 -15.45 0.52 -19.66
N ASP A 99 -16.59 0.88 -19.05
CA ASP A 99 -17.59 -0.03 -18.50
C ASP A 99 -17.03 -1.09 -17.51
N GLY A 100 -15.98 -0.75 -16.75
CA GLY A 100 -15.39 -1.63 -15.75
C GLY A 100 -14.64 -2.84 -16.32
N CYS A 101 -14.16 -2.74 -17.55
CA CYS A 101 -13.52 -3.86 -18.27
C CYS A 101 -11.98 -3.89 -18.16
N ALA A 102 -11.30 -2.82 -17.74
CA ALA A 102 -9.83 -2.78 -17.73
C ALA A 102 -9.20 -3.74 -16.70
N CYS A 103 -9.93 -4.07 -15.65
CA CYS A 103 -9.47 -4.92 -14.55
C CYS A 103 -9.73 -6.44 -14.78
N ARG A 104 -10.34 -6.85 -15.92
CA ARG A 104 -10.80 -8.23 -16.16
C ARG A 104 -9.80 -9.13 -16.92
N ALA A 105 -8.58 -8.68 -17.16
CA ALA A 105 -7.55 -9.53 -17.74
C ALA A 105 -7.12 -10.59 -16.72
N ARG A 106 -7.41 -11.87 -17.01
CA ARG A 106 -7.10 -13.00 -16.11
C ARG A 106 -5.61 -13.02 -15.75
N GLY A 107 -5.30 -12.95 -14.46
CA GLY A 107 -3.93 -12.91 -13.92
C GLY A 107 -3.17 -11.60 -14.16
N LYS A 108 -3.82 -10.56 -14.70
CA LYS A 108 -3.19 -9.30 -15.09
C LYS A 108 -3.97 -8.05 -14.67
N CYS A 109 -4.86 -8.14 -13.68
CA CYS A 109 -5.54 -6.94 -13.18
C CYS A 109 -4.49 -5.87 -12.86
N ASN A 110 -4.65 -4.70 -13.49
CA ASN A 110 -3.59 -3.73 -13.74
C ASN A 110 -2.86 -3.29 -12.47
N THR A 111 -1.55 -3.06 -12.62
CA THR A 111 -0.65 -2.36 -11.70
C THR A 111 -1.06 -0.92 -11.40
N ALA A 112 -2.16 -0.43 -12.01
CA ALA A 112 -2.73 0.87 -11.72
C ALA A 112 -3.41 0.84 -10.34
N LEU A 113 -3.04 1.82 -9.51
CA LEU A 113 -3.51 2.03 -8.13
C LEU A 113 -5.01 2.37 -8.06
N CYS A 114 -5.88 1.46 -8.50
CA CYS A 114 -7.33 1.62 -8.43
C CYS A 114 -7.77 1.47 -6.97
N SER A 115 -7.75 2.59 -6.25
CA SER A 115 -8.21 2.66 -4.87
C SER A 115 -9.73 2.41 -4.84
N TYR A 116 -10.19 1.55 -3.94
CA TYR A 116 -11.62 1.24 -3.72
C TYR A 116 -12.34 0.51 -4.86
N CYS A 117 -11.63 0.04 -5.89
CA CYS A 117 -12.20 -0.84 -6.91
C CYS A 117 -12.39 -2.26 -6.32
N PRO A 118 -13.62 -2.78 -6.17
CA PRO A 118 -13.86 -4.08 -5.55
C PRO A 118 -13.23 -5.24 -6.33
N VAL A 119 -13.11 -5.12 -7.65
CA VAL A 119 -12.48 -6.14 -8.49
C VAL A 119 -10.98 -6.20 -8.25
N ALA A 120 -10.30 -5.04 -8.26
CA ALA A 120 -8.87 -4.94 -8.01
C ALA A 120 -8.55 -5.35 -6.57
N GLU A 121 -9.33 -4.86 -5.61
CA GLU A 121 -9.11 -5.16 -4.19
C GLU A 121 -9.36 -6.62 -3.86
N LYS A 122 -10.32 -7.29 -4.52
CA LYS A 122 -10.48 -8.74 -4.40
C LYS A 122 -9.27 -9.51 -4.94
N PHE A 123 -8.79 -9.14 -6.12
CA PHE A 123 -7.61 -9.78 -6.72
C PHE A 123 -6.39 -9.66 -5.81
N PHE A 124 -6.11 -8.46 -5.32
CA PHE A 124 -4.97 -8.24 -4.44
C PHE A 124 -5.17 -8.89 -3.07
N ALA A 125 -6.39 -8.89 -2.51
CA ALA A 125 -6.69 -9.60 -1.27
C ALA A 125 -6.39 -11.11 -1.40
N ASP A 126 -6.79 -11.73 -2.51
CA ASP A 126 -6.49 -13.14 -2.79
C ASP A 126 -4.99 -13.40 -2.96
N ARG A 127 -4.28 -12.54 -3.69
CA ARG A 127 -2.82 -12.61 -3.86
C ARG A 127 -2.08 -12.50 -2.52
N ASP A 128 -2.53 -11.56 -1.68
CA ASP A 128 -1.89 -11.20 -0.42
C ASP A 128 -2.33 -12.13 0.74
N GLY A 129 -3.29 -13.04 0.49
CA GLY A 129 -3.81 -13.98 1.49
C GLY A 129 -4.61 -13.32 2.61
N VAL A 130 -5.31 -12.22 2.31
CA VAL A 130 -6.13 -11.45 3.26
C VAL A 130 -7.62 -11.52 2.91
N GLU A 131 -8.48 -11.46 3.91
CA GLU A 131 -9.93 -11.42 3.75
C GLU A 131 -10.40 -10.03 3.34
N LEU A 132 -11.08 -9.91 2.20
CA LEU A 132 -11.71 -8.65 1.79
C LEU A 132 -13.02 -8.42 2.56
N VAL A 133 -13.10 -7.28 3.26
CA VAL A 133 -14.26 -6.85 4.04
C VAL A 133 -14.82 -5.55 3.47
N TYR A 134 -16.13 -5.54 3.23
CA TYR A 134 -16.87 -4.34 2.80
C TYR A 134 -17.42 -3.62 4.04
N ALA A 135 -16.91 -2.41 4.30
CA ALA A 135 -17.48 -1.51 5.29
C ALA A 135 -18.51 -0.61 4.60
N ILE A 136 -19.81 -0.84 4.91
CA ILE A 136 -21.00 -0.17 4.33
C ILE A 136 -21.59 0.80 5.36
#